data_AF-A0A238J255-F1
#
_entry.id   AF-A0A238J255-F1
#
_cell.length_a   1.000
_cell.length_b   1.000
_cell.length_c   1.000
_cell.angle_alpha   90.00
_cell.angle_beta   90.00
_cell.angle_gamma   90.00
#
_symmetry.space_group_name_H-M   'P 1'
#
loop_
_entity.id
_entity.type
_entity.pdbx_description
1 polymer ?
#
loop_
_entity_poly.entity_id
_entity_poly.type
_entity_poly.pdbx_seq_one_letter_code
_entity_poly.pdbx_strand_id
1 'polypeptide(L)'
;MPGAPALRKASLFALLVAGLAACVSPESYESEPVEIDTPAGVVTCQLYTRDLVIWDSAIDRPDSMSVSTADAICVNEGQRRSEPTIFTAAVLES
;
A
#
# COMPACT_ATOMS: atom_id res chain seq x y z
N MET A 1 51.14 -0.44 -32.45
CA MET A 1 50.04 0.00 -31.55
C MET A 1 48.76 -0.05 -32.36
N PRO A 2 47.59 -0.48 -31.87
CA PRO A 2 47.19 -0.88 -30.51
C PRO A 2 46.75 -2.34 -30.42
N GLY A 3 46.60 -2.84 -29.19
CA GLY A 3 46.01 -4.12 -28.88
C GLY A 3 44.58 -4.02 -28.32
N ALA A 4 44.05 -5.22 -28.03
CA ALA A 4 42.86 -5.56 -27.24
C ALA A 4 41.49 -5.49 -27.97
N PRO A 5 40.44 -6.19 -27.47
CA PRO A 5 40.40 -7.23 -26.43
C PRO A 5 39.62 -8.51 -26.82
N ALA A 6 39.85 -9.57 -26.04
CA ALA A 6 39.10 -10.82 -26.03
C ALA A 6 37.61 -10.60 -25.65
N LEU A 7 36.74 -10.53 -26.66
CA LEU A 7 35.30 -10.37 -26.50
C LEU A 7 34.59 -11.74 -26.56
N ARG A 8 34.64 -12.54 -25.49
CA ARG A 8 33.88 -13.82 -25.46
C ARG A 8 33.31 -14.27 -24.12
N LYS A 9 33.50 -13.51 -23.03
CA LYS A 9 33.03 -13.93 -21.69
C LYS A 9 31.99 -12.99 -21.05
N ALA A 10 31.75 -11.81 -21.62
CA ALA A 10 30.84 -10.82 -21.05
C ALA A 10 29.34 -11.11 -21.27
N SER A 11 28.97 -12.01 -22.19
CA SER A 11 27.56 -12.24 -22.55
C SER A 11 26.76 -13.10 -21.57
N LEU A 12 27.40 -13.87 -20.68
CA LEU A 12 26.66 -14.74 -19.76
C LEU A 12 26.21 -14.04 -18.47
N PHE A 13 26.84 -12.93 -18.10
CA PHE A 13 26.51 -12.22 -16.86
C PHE A 13 25.32 -11.25 -17.00
N ALA A 14 25.06 -10.76 -18.21
CA ALA A 14 23.98 -9.79 -18.46
C ALA A 14 22.58 -10.42 -18.40
N LEU A 15 22.44 -11.73 -18.67
CA LEU A 15 21.17 -12.45 -18.58
C LEU A 15 20.73 -12.75 -17.13
N LEU A 16 21.67 -12.79 -16.18
CA LEU A 16 21.37 -13.15 -14.79
C LEU A 16 20.78 -11.99 -13.97
N VAL A 17 21.08 -10.74 -14.34
CA VAL A 17 20.68 -9.53 -13.57
C VAL A 17 19.31 -9.00 -14.00
N ALA A 18 18.80 -9.36 -15.18
CA ALA A 18 17.53 -8.88 -15.70
C ALA A 18 16.28 -9.54 -15.08
N GLY A 19 16.44 -10.55 -14.22
CA GLY A 19 15.33 -11.35 -13.67
C GLY A 19 14.75 -10.88 -12.33
N LEU A 20 15.30 -9.84 -11.70
CA LEU A 20 14.86 -9.39 -10.36
C LEU A 20 13.79 -8.29 -10.38
N ALA A 21 13.39 -7.80 -11.55
CA ALA A 21 12.21 -6.96 -11.69
C ALA A 21 10.95 -7.85 -11.72
N ALA A 22 10.71 -8.58 -10.63
CA ALA A 22 9.43 -9.25 -10.44
C ALA A 22 8.36 -8.15 -10.34
N CYS A 23 7.34 -8.22 -11.21
CA CYS A 23 6.20 -7.31 -11.21
C CYS A 23 5.45 -7.39 -9.88
N VAL A 24 5.74 -6.49 -8.95
CA VAL A 24 4.89 -6.20 -7.81
C VAL A 24 3.76 -5.30 -8.31
N SER A 25 2.59 -5.88 -8.56
CA SER A 25 1.35 -5.13 -8.80
C SER A 25 0.93 -4.45 -7.47
N PRO A 26 0.68 -3.12 -7.45
CA PRO A 26 0.19 -2.40 -6.26
C PRO A 26 -1.05 -3.04 -5.64
N GLU A 27 -1.88 -3.68 -6.46
CA GLU A 27 -3.07 -4.45 -6.07
C GLU A 27 -2.79 -5.51 -4.99
N SER A 28 -1.57 -6.07 -4.93
CA SER A 28 -1.22 -7.05 -3.88
C SER A 28 -1.06 -6.44 -2.48
N TYR A 29 -1.09 -5.12 -2.36
CA TYR A 29 -1.00 -4.39 -1.09
C TYR A 29 -2.30 -3.66 -0.73
N GLU A 30 -3.33 -3.79 -1.58
CA GLU A 30 -4.64 -3.19 -1.39
C GLU A 30 -5.53 -4.16 -0.60
N SER A 31 -6.20 -3.66 0.44
CA SER A 31 -7.30 -4.41 1.05
C SER A 31 -8.51 -4.41 0.13
N GLU A 32 -9.50 -5.27 0.41
CA GLU A 32 -10.84 -5.08 -0.14
C GLU A 32 -11.33 -3.66 0.21
N PRO A 33 -12.00 -2.94 -0.72
CA PRO A 33 -12.54 -1.63 -0.46
C PRO A 33 -13.47 -1.61 0.74
N VAL A 34 -13.38 -0.57 1.56
CA VAL A 34 -14.14 -0.44 2.80
C VAL A 34 -15.14 0.70 2.67
N GLU A 35 -16.41 0.41 2.86
CA GLU A 35 -17.46 1.42 2.92
C GLU A 35 -17.60 1.97 4.36
N ILE A 36 -17.56 3.29 4.49
CA ILE A 36 -17.70 4.01 5.75
C ILE A 36 -18.92 4.91 5.66
N ASP A 37 -19.92 4.61 6.50
CA ASP A 37 -21.10 5.46 6.65
C ASP A 37 -20.74 6.76 7.37
N THR A 38 -21.03 7.90 6.73
CA THR A 38 -20.87 9.22 7.32
C THR A 38 -22.19 9.98 7.26
N PRO A 39 -22.37 11.04 8.08
CA PRO A 39 -23.57 11.88 8.01
C PRO A 39 -23.79 12.54 6.64
N ALA A 40 -22.75 12.68 5.83
CA ALA A 40 -22.80 13.29 4.51
C ALA A 40 -23.02 12.25 3.37
N GLY A 41 -23.02 10.95 3.69
CA GLY A 41 -23.14 9.84 2.76
C GLY A 41 -22.03 8.80 2.94
N VAL A 42 -22.07 7.74 2.13
CA VAL A 42 -21.09 6.65 2.18
C VAL A 42 -19.78 7.09 1.51
N VAL A 43 -18.66 6.80 2.16
CA VAL A 43 -17.32 6.98 1.59
C VAL A 43 -16.71 5.58 1.39
N THR A 44 -16.24 5.29 0.18
CA THR A 44 -15.55 4.03 -0.10
C THR A 44 -14.04 4.29 -0.06
N CYS A 45 -13.36 3.64 0.88
CA CYS A 45 -11.95 3.79 1.16
C CYS A 45 -11.14 2.63 0.60
N GLN A 46 -10.08 2.95 -0.15
CA GLN A 46 -9.01 2.00 -0.43
C GLN A 46 -7.98 2.10 0.70
N LEU A 47 -7.92 1.07 1.53
CA LEU A 47 -6.93 0.98 2.60
C LEU A 47 -5.74 0.14 2.13
N TYR A 48 -4.55 0.52 2.57
CA TYR A 48 -3.30 -0.17 2.34
C TYR A 48 -2.84 -0.87 3.62
N THR A 49 -1.65 -1.48 3.57
CA THR A 49 -1.06 -2.17 4.73
C THR A 49 -0.91 -1.23 5.95
N ARG A 50 -0.85 -1.82 7.15
CA ARG A 50 -0.78 -1.10 8.44
C ARG A 50 0.36 -0.07 8.54
N ASP A 51 1.43 -0.24 7.77
CA ASP A 51 2.58 0.66 7.76
C ASP A 51 2.44 1.80 6.73
N LEU A 52 1.41 1.76 5.88
CA LEU A 52 1.17 2.68 4.76
C LEU A 52 -0.15 3.44 4.87
N VAL A 53 -0.69 3.60 6.08
CA VAL A 53 -1.98 4.27 6.35
C VAL A 53 -2.07 5.69 5.78
N ILE A 54 -0.95 6.39 5.63
CA ILE A 54 -0.91 7.72 4.99
C ILE A 54 -1.24 7.69 3.49
N TRP A 55 -1.27 6.51 2.87
CA TRP A 55 -1.62 6.32 1.46
C TRP A 55 -3.09 5.97 1.29
N ASP A 56 -3.82 5.73 2.39
CA ASP A 56 -5.26 5.43 2.36
C ASP A 56 -6.02 6.60 1.73
N SER A 57 -6.83 6.29 0.73
CA SER A 57 -7.49 7.29 -0.12
C SER A 57 -8.93 6.89 -0.40
N ALA A 58 -9.80 7.89 -0.60
CA ALA A 58 -11.18 7.64 -1.01
C ALA A 58 -11.24 7.32 -2.50
N ILE A 59 -11.80 6.16 -2.85
CA ILE A 59 -12.07 5.77 -4.25
C ILE A 59 -13.47 6.17 -4.69
N ASP A 60 -14.39 6.35 -3.75
CA ASP A 60 -15.71 6.93 -3.99
C ASP A 60 -16.16 7.79 -2.79
N ARG A 61 -16.89 8.86 -3.07
CA ARG A 61 -17.41 9.77 -2.05
C ARG A 61 -18.64 10.53 -2.54
N PRO A 62 -19.46 11.08 -1.64
CA PRO A 62 -20.55 11.97 -2.00
C PRO A 62 -20.03 13.25 -2.67
N ASP A 63 -20.77 13.78 -3.64
CA ASP A 63 -20.45 15.05 -4.33
C ASP A 63 -20.36 16.24 -3.38
N SER A 64 -21.08 16.17 -2.25
CA SER A 64 -21.11 17.19 -1.19
C SER A 64 -19.85 17.21 -0.33
N MET A 65 -18.99 16.20 -0.40
CA MET A 65 -17.78 16.05 0.42
C MET A 65 -16.54 16.40 -0.39
N SER A 66 -15.56 17.10 0.17
CA SER A 66 -14.30 17.32 -0.56
C SER A 66 -13.45 16.04 -0.60
N VAL A 67 -12.55 15.95 -1.58
CA VAL A 67 -11.58 14.84 -1.68
C VAL A 67 -10.73 14.77 -0.40
N SER A 68 -10.20 15.90 0.07
CA SER A 68 -9.36 15.93 1.27
C SER A 68 -10.09 15.51 2.54
N THR A 69 -11.39 15.81 2.65
CA THR A 69 -12.20 15.33 3.78
C THR A 69 -12.44 13.83 3.70
N ALA A 70 -12.73 13.30 2.51
CA ALA A 70 -12.92 11.87 2.31
C ALA A 70 -11.63 11.07 2.58
N ASP A 71 -10.49 11.56 2.09
CA ASP A 71 -9.19 10.94 2.33
C ASP A 71 -8.83 10.93 3.83
N ALA A 72 -9.11 12.03 4.54
CA ALA A 72 -8.89 12.08 5.99
C ALA A 72 -9.73 11.04 6.75
N ILE A 73 -10.94 10.74 6.28
CA ILE A 73 -11.79 9.68 6.85
C ILE A 73 -11.15 8.32 6.60
N CYS A 74 -10.65 8.06 5.40
CA CYS A 74 -9.99 6.80 5.05
C CYS A 74 -8.69 6.58 5.84
N VAL A 75 -7.85 7.62 5.98
CA VAL A 75 -6.65 7.58 6.82
C VAL A 75 -7.01 7.28 8.28
N ASN A 76 -8.04 7.92 8.82
CA ASN A 76 -8.47 7.67 10.20
C ASN A 76 -8.95 6.22 10.41
N GLU A 77 -9.65 5.66 9.43
CA GLU A 77 -10.06 4.25 9.47
C GLU A 77 -8.85 3.30 9.40
N GLY A 78 -7.88 3.60 8.53
CA GLY A 78 -6.60 2.88 8.47
C GLY A 78 -5.86 2.90 9.81
N GLN A 79 -5.83 4.06 10.49
CA GLN A 79 -5.23 4.20 11.82
C GLN A 79 -5.95 3.32 12.85
N ARG A 80 -7.29 3.37 12.88
CA ARG A 80 -8.12 2.57 13.79
C ARG A 80 -7.88 1.06 13.63
N ARG A 81 -7.69 0.60 12.38
CA ARG A 81 -7.38 -0.81 12.08
C ARG A 81 -5.92 -1.18 12.35
N SER A 82 -5.04 -0.19 12.33
CA SER A 82 -3.60 -0.38 12.55
C SER A 82 -3.21 -0.35 14.01
N GLU A 83 -4.02 0.22 14.90
CA GLU A 83 -3.75 0.20 16.34
C GLU A 83 -3.82 -1.25 16.85
N PRO A 84 -2.72 -1.82 17.38
CA PRO A 84 -2.78 -3.12 18.02
C PRO A 84 -3.72 -2.97 19.22
N THR A 85 -4.79 -3.77 19.27
CA THR A 85 -5.73 -3.78 20.38
C THR A 85 -4.98 -4.12 21.68
N ILE A 86 -4.48 -3.11 22.39
CA ILE A 86 -3.76 -3.22 23.68
C ILE A 86 -4.63 -3.91 24.75
N PHE A 87 -5.94 -4.00 24.51
CA PHE A 87 -6.89 -4.66 25.41
C PHE A 87 -6.70 -6.17 25.56
N THR A 88 -6.07 -6.89 24.62
CA THR A 88 -5.86 -8.34 24.76
C THR A 88 -4.66 -8.71 25.65
N ALA A 89 -3.70 -7.80 25.85
CA ALA A 89 -2.57 -8.07 26.75
C ALA A 89 -2.96 -8.01 28.24
N ALA A 90 -3.97 -7.21 28.61
CA ALA A 90 -4.37 -7.02 30.00
C ALA A 90 -5.28 -8.13 30.57
N VAL A 91 -5.91 -8.97 29.73
CA VAL A 91 -6.82 -10.04 30.18
C VAL A 91 -6.10 -11.36 30.46
N LEU A 92 -4.86 -11.55 29.97
CA LEU A 92 -4.10 -12.79 30.14
C LEU A 92 -3.16 -12.80 31.37
N GLU A 93 -3.09 -11.71 32.13
CA GLU A 93 -2.28 -11.59 33.37
C GLU A 93 -3.12 -11.46 34.66
N SER A 94 -4.38 -11.93 34.67
CA SER A 94 -5.22 -12.01 35.88
C SER A 94 -5.76 -13.41 36.13
#